data_AF-A0A4R6QXU9-F1
#
_entry.id   AF-A0A4R6QXU9-F1
#
_cell.length_a   1.000
_cell.length_b   1.000
_cell.length_c   1.000
_cell.angle_alpha   90.00
_cell.angle_beta   90.00
_cell.angle_gamma   90.00
#
_symmetry.space_group_name_H-M   'P 1'
#
loop_
_entity.id
_entity.type
_entity.pdbx_description
1 polymer ?
#
loop_
_entity_poly.entity_id
_entity_poly.type
_entity_poly.pdbx_seq_one_letter_code
_entity_poly.pdbx_strand_id
1 'polypeptide(L)'
;MTTTLTTPTLAPQLAANWERLCPLEDLEVERGRAALLGTEQVALFLLPGGDVRAVDNHDPYSGANVISRGIVGSRGGRPTVASPMYKQVFDLRSGTCVDTRGKEVRRLRVWPVRTLEGDLYVLRGGAR
;
A
#
# COMPACT_ATOMS: atom_id res chain seq x y z
N MET A 1 37.97 14.76 -41.20
CA MET A 1 38.29 14.07 -39.93
C MET A 1 37.10 14.26 -39.01
N THR A 2 36.36 13.19 -38.77
CA THR A 2 35.06 13.20 -38.08
C THR A 2 35.28 12.88 -36.62
N THR A 3 34.86 13.77 -35.72
CA THR A 3 34.84 13.49 -34.27
C THR A 3 33.40 13.23 -33.85
N THR A 4 33.12 11.99 -33.47
CA THR A 4 31.82 11.50 -33.02
C THR A 4 31.52 12.03 -31.62
N LEU A 5 30.31 12.57 -31.43
CA LEU A 5 29.77 12.90 -30.11
C LEU A 5 29.27 11.61 -29.44
N THR A 6 29.87 11.25 -28.31
CA THR A 6 29.40 10.19 -27.42
C THR A 6 28.09 10.62 -26.76
N THR A 7 27.00 9.93 -27.09
CA THR A 7 25.72 10.03 -26.40
C THR A 7 25.86 9.45 -24.99
N PRO A 8 25.52 10.18 -23.91
CA PRO A 8 25.34 9.52 -22.63
C PRO A 8 24.05 8.70 -22.68
N THR A 9 24.19 7.37 -22.67
CA THR A 9 23.08 6.45 -22.38
C THR A 9 22.63 6.72 -20.95
N LEU A 10 21.56 7.50 -20.79
CA LEU A 10 20.81 7.57 -19.54
C LEU A 10 20.16 6.20 -19.33
N ALA A 11 20.78 5.37 -18.50
CA ALA A 11 20.11 4.20 -17.94
C ALA A 11 18.80 4.63 -17.22
N PRO A 12 17.74 3.82 -17.26
CA PRO A 12 16.40 4.21 -16.78
C PRO A 12 16.34 4.15 -15.25
N GLN A 13 16.93 5.15 -14.59
CA GLN A 13 16.97 5.23 -13.12
C GLN A 13 15.61 5.56 -12.46
N LEU A 14 14.54 5.77 -13.23
CA LEU A 14 13.16 5.90 -12.71
C LEU A 14 12.40 4.57 -12.59
N ALA A 15 12.90 3.48 -13.18
CA ALA A 15 12.23 2.17 -13.12
C ALA A 15 12.63 1.33 -11.89
N ALA A 16 13.64 1.74 -11.12
CA ALA A 16 14.36 0.85 -10.21
C ALA A 16 13.66 0.50 -8.88
N ASN A 17 12.57 1.15 -8.51
CA ASN A 17 11.96 0.97 -7.17
C ASN A 17 10.55 0.39 -7.19
N TRP A 18 9.95 0.10 -8.35
CA TRP A 18 8.65 -0.58 -8.40
C TRP A 18 8.86 -2.09 -8.37
N GLU A 19 8.33 -2.76 -7.36
CA GLU A 19 8.41 -4.21 -7.22
C GLU A 19 7.03 -4.81 -7.49
N ARG A 20 7.01 -5.84 -8.34
CA ARG A 20 5.79 -6.61 -8.63
C ARG A 20 5.43 -7.46 -7.40
N LEU A 21 4.20 -7.36 -6.92
CA LEU A 21 3.72 -8.16 -5.79
C LEU A 21 2.89 -9.37 -6.23
N CYS A 22 1.79 -9.14 -6.95
CA CYS A 22 0.88 -10.19 -7.38
C CYS A 22 0.05 -9.73 -8.60
N PRO A 23 -0.59 -10.67 -9.31
CA PRO A 23 -1.69 -10.34 -10.22
C PRO A 23 -2.80 -9.56 -9.50
N LEU A 24 -3.54 -8.72 -10.24
CA LEU A 24 -4.68 -7.99 -9.70
C LEU A 24 -5.86 -8.93 -9.38
N GLU A 25 -6.04 -9.98 -10.19
CA GLU A 25 -7.10 -10.99 -10.01
C GLU A 25 -6.99 -11.80 -8.71
N ASP A 26 -5.81 -11.79 -8.10
CA ASP A 26 -5.58 -12.37 -6.78
C ASP A 26 -6.24 -11.55 -5.66
N LEU A 27 -6.59 -10.29 -5.91
CA LEU A 27 -7.26 -9.44 -4.93
C LEU A 27 -8.77 -9.56 -5.06
N GLU A 28 -9.43 -9.78 -3.91
CA GLU A 28 -10.88 -9.72 -3.81
C GLU A 28 -11.31 -8.33 -3.33
N VAL A 29 -12.42 -7.84 -3.88
CA VAL A 29 -13.00 -6.54 -3.49
C VAL A 29 -13.31 -6.56 -2.00
N GLU A 30 -12.88 -5.50 -1.30
CA GLU A 30 -13.08 -5.28 0.14
C GLU A 30 -12.47 -6.34 1.08
N ARG A 31 -11.63 -7.23 0.54
CA ARG A 31 -10.82 -8.15 1.34
C ARG A 31 -9.35 -7.76 1.29
N GLY A 32 -8.72 -7.67 2.46
CA GLY A 32 -7.29 -7.44 2.53
C GLY A 32 -6.48 -8.69 2.21
N ARG A 33 -5.36 -8.52 1.51
CA ARG A 33 -4.34 -9.56 1.29
C ARG A 33 -2.99 -9.06 1.81
N ALA A 34 -2.29 -9.90 2.57
CA ALA A 34 -0.92 -9.59 2.99
C ALA A 34 0.07 -9.97 1.88
N ALA A 35 1.07 -9.14 1.66
CA ALA A 35 2.15 -9.38 0.72
C ALA A 35 3.49 -8.94 1.34
N LEU A 36 4.59 -9.48 0.80
CA LEU A 36 5.95 -9.09 1.18
C LEU A 36 6.52 -8.19 0.10
N LEU A 37 7.03 -7.03 0.50
CA LEU A 37 7.79 -6.09 -0.33
C LEU A 37 9.22 -6.06 0.21
N GLY A 38 10.11 -6.85 -0.39
CA GLY A 38 11.37 -7.21 0.25
C GLY A 38 11.15 -7.86 1.64
N THR A 39 11.49 -7.13 2.71
CA THR A 39 11.31 -7.58 4.10
C THR A 39 10.15 -6.90 4.82
N GLU A 40 9.48 -5.93 4.19
CA GLU A 40 8.34 -5.21 4.78
C GLU A 40 7.02 -5.91 4.42
N GLN A 41 6.09 -6.04 5.38
CA GLN A 41 4.77 -6.59 5.12
C GLN A 41 3.77 -5.49 4.77
N VAL A 42 3.09 -5.66 3.65
CA VAL A 42 2.13 -4.71 3.10
C VAL A 42 0.75 -5.37 3.07
N ALA A 43 -0.28 -4.64 3.50
CA ALA A 43 -1.67 -5.02 3.35
C ALA A 43 -2.25 -4.33 2.12
N LEU A 44 -2.74 -5.13 1.17
CA LEU A 44 -3.33 -4.73 -0.09
C LEU A 44 -4.85 -4.82 0.01
N PHE A 45 -5.56 -3.79 -0.46
CA PHE A 45 -7.01 -3.75 -0.50
C PHE A 45 -7.48 -3.31 -1.87
N LEU A 46 -8.26 -4.17 -2.54
CA LEU A 46 -9.00 -3.79 -3.74
C LEU A 46 -10.32 -3.14 -3.32
N LEU A 47 -10.57 -1.90 -3.73
CA LEU A 47 -11.79 -1.17 -3.44
C LEU A 47 -12.87 -1.45 -4.50
N PRO A 48 -14.16 -1.22 -4.20
CA PRO A 48 -15.26 -1.45 -5.15
C PRO A 48 -15.13 -0.70 -6.48
N GLY A 49 -14.39 0.42 -6.51
CA GLY A 49 -14.11 1.19 -7.73
C GLY A 49 -12.97 0.66 -8.59
N GLY A 50 -12.35 -0.47 -8.25
CA GLY A 50 -11.18 -1.03 -8.94
C GLY A 50 -9.83 -0.46 -8.49
N ASP A 51 -9.84 0.60 -7.68
CA ASP A 51 -8.65 1.17 -7.05
C ASP A 51 -8.03 0.19 -6.05
N VAL A 52 -6.72 0.02 -6.11
CA VAL A 52 -5.96 -0.69 -5.07
C VAL A 52 -5.38 0.31 -4.08
N ARG A 53 -5.39 -0.03 -2.79
CA ARG A 53 -4.67 0.69 -1.73
C ARG A 53 -3.72 -0.26 -1.03
N ALA A 54 -2.54 0.24 -0.69
CA ALA A 54 -1.52 -0.50 0.03
C ALA A 54 -1.08 0.29 1.26
N VAL A 55 -1.07 -0.38 2.41
CA VAL A 55 -0.66 0.18 3.71
C VAL A 55 0.22 -0.82 4.44
N ASP A 56 0.92 -0.42 5.50
CA ASP A 56 1.62 -1.38 6.35
C ASP A 56 0.65 -2.45 6.87
N ASN A 57 1.07 -3.73 6.80
CA ASN A 57 0.34 -4.81 7.44
C ASN A 57 0.49 -4.76 8.97
N HIS A 58 1.55 -4.10 9.45
CA HIS A 58 1.86 -3.93 10.85
C HIS A 58 0.97 -2.86 11.49
N ASP A 59 0.14 -3.27 12.45
CA ASP A 59 -0.72 -2.38 13.23
C ASP A 59 0.11 -1.63 14.29
N PRO A 60 0.17 -0.29 14.25
CA PRO A 60 0.98 0.52 15.14
C PRO A 60 0.48 0.56 16.59
N TYR A 61 -0.73 0.07 16.87
CA TYR A 61 -1.26 -0.03 18.24
C TYR A 61 -1.00 -1.39 18.87
N SER A 62 -1.14 -2.49 18.11
CA SER A 62 -0.96 -3.84 18.63
C SER A 62 0.45 -4.41 18.43
N GLY A 63 1.24 -3.85 17.51
CA GLY A 63 2.57 -4.37 17.16
C GLY A 63 2.51 -5.65 16.32
N ALA A 64 1.34 -6.00 15.77
CA ALA A 64 1.12 -7.25 15.05
C ALA A 64 0.86 -7.01 13.55
N ASN A 65 1.25 -7.97 12.71
CA ASN A 65 1.00 -7.95 11.27
C ASN A 65 -0.41 -8.47 10.94
N VAL A 66 -1.42 -7.62 11.12
CA VAL A 66 -2.84 -8.02 11.10
C VAL A 66 -3.76 -7.11 10.29
N ILE A 67 -3.28 -5.97 9.76
CA ILE A 67 -4.15 -4.99 9.09
C ILE A 67 -4.87 -5.58 7.89
N SER A 68 -4.24 -6.47 7.12
CA SER A 68 -4.86 -7.18 5.99
C SER A 68 -6.09 -8.00 6.36
N ARG A 69 -6.27 -8.35 7.64
CA ARG A 69 -7.44 -9.08 8.14
C ARG A 69 -8.55 -8.16 8.65
N GLY A 70 -8.35 -6.85 8.55
CA GLY A 70 -9.30 -5.84 8.99
C GLY A 70 -10.55 -5.80 8.11
N ILE A 71 -11.63 -5.27 8.70
CA ILE A 71 -12.89 -5.07 7.97
C ILE A 71 -12.78 -3.75 7.20
N VAL A 72 -12.95 -3.81 5.88
CA VAL A 72 -13.03 -2.64 5.02
C VAL A 72 -14.41 -1.99 5.18
N GLY A 73 -14.45 -0.66 5.15
CA GLY A 73 -15.67 0.12 5.21
C GLY A 73 -15.48 1.50 4.63
N SER A 74 -16.46 2.38 4.86
CA SER A 74 -16.41 3.77 4.41
C SER A 74 -16.86 4.72 5.51
N ARG A 75 -16.18 5.86 5.64
CA ARG A 75 -16.57 6.94 6.56
C ARG A 75 -16.52 8.28 5.85
N GLY A 76 -17.70 8.86 5.59
CA GLY A 76 -17.83 10.10 4.83
C GLY A 76 -17.18 10.03 3.44
N GLY A 77 -17.32 8.88 2.76
CA GLY A 77 -16.75 8.64 1.42
C GLY A 77 -15.26 8.28 1.39
N ARG A 78 -14.60 8.19 2.55
CA ARG A 78 -13.21 7.71 2.65
C ARG A 78 -13.19 6.20 2.85
N PRO A 79 -12.44 5.43 2.05
CA PRO A 79 -12.27 4.01 2.28
C PRO A 79 -11.44 3.81 3.55
N THR A 80 -11.92 2.96 4.46
CA THR A 80 -11.27 2.72 5.75
C THR A 80 -11.09 1.23 6.00
N VAL A 81 -10.15 0.90 6.88
CA VAL A 81 -10.00 -0.46 7.46
C VAL A 81 -10.02 -0.38 8.98
N ALA A 82 -10.80 -1.25 9.62
CA ALA A 82 -10.79 -1.42 11.06
C ALA A 82 -9.80 -2.53 11.47
N SER A 83 -8.82 -2.22 12.33
CA SER A 83 -7.88 -3.23 12.86
C SER A 83 -8.64 -4.35 13.57
N PRO A 84 -8.32 -5.64 13.29
CA PRO A 84 -8.97 -6.77 13.95
C PRO A 84 -8.79 -6.77 15.47
N MET A 85 -7.66 -6.22 15.95
CA MET A 85 -7.23 -6.33 17.34
C MET A 85 -8.02 -5.41 18.26
N TYR A 86 -7.87 -4.10 18.08
CA TYR A 86 -8.46 -3.11 18.97
C TYR A 86 -9.45 -2.15 18.27
N LYS A 87 -9.84 -2.48 17.03
CA LYS A 87 -10.88 -1.78 16.27
C LYS A 87 -10.58 -0.32 15.93
N GLN A 88 -9.33 0.10 15.98
CA GLN A 88 -8.95 1.40 15.41
C GLN A 88 -9.26 1.42 13.92
N VAL A 89 -9.81 2.53 13.48
CA VAL A 89 -10.21 2.71 12.08
C VAL A 89 -9.18 3.60 11.40
N PHE A 90 -8.62 3.12 10.29
CA PHE A 90 -7.62 3.83 9.50
C PHE A 90 -8.19 4.18 8.13
N ASP A 91 -7.93 5.39 7.65
CA ASP A 91 -8.19 5.78 6.27
C ASP A 91 -7.16 5.13 5.34
N LEU A 92 -7.59 4.35 4.35
CA LEU A 92 -6.72 3.65 3.40
C LEU A 92 -6.04 4.58 2.38
N ARG A 93 -6.51 5.84 2.25
CA ARG A 93 -5.87 6.83 1.38
C ARG A 93 -4.70 7.53 2.05
N SER A 94 -4.87 7.93 3.31
CA SER A 94 -3.89 8.73 4.05
C SER A 94 -3.12 7.94 5.10
N GLY A 95 -3.60 6.74 5.47
CA GLY A 95 -3.08 5.94 6.58
C GLY A 95 -3.48 6.46 7.96
N THR A 96 -4.13 7.62 8.07
CA THR A 96 -4.44 8.27 9.35
C THR A 96 -5.50 7.48 10.11
N CYS A 97 -5.28 7.28 11.41
CA CYS A 97 -6.30 6.73 12.28
C CYS A 97 -7.41 7.76 12.54
N VAL A 98 -8.62 7.46 12.06
CA VAL A 98 -9.82 8.32 12.18
C VAL A 98 -10.69 7.97 13.39
N ASP A 99 -10.44 6.81 14.01
CA ASP A 99 -10.99 6.45 15.32
C ASP A 99 -9.90 5.75 16.14
N THR A 100 -9.31 6.47 17.09
CA THR A 100 -8.20 5.98 17.93
C THR A 100 -8.66 5.13 19.11
N ARG A 101 -9.97 5.04 19.36
CA ARG A 101 -10.53 4.36 20.55
C ARG A 101 -9.98 4.93 21.87
N GLY A 102 -9.73 6.24 21.91
CA GLY A 102 -9.21 6.93 23.10
C GLY A 102 -7.69 6.80 23.30
N LYS A 103 -6.95 6.28 22.31
CA LYS A 103 -5.48 6.27 22.30
C LYS A 103 -4.92 7.46 21.53
N GLU A 104 -3.61 7.67 21.64
CA GLU A 104 -2.88 8.66 20.83
C GLU A 104 -3.04 8.37 19.33
N VAL A 105 -3.08 9.43 18.51
CA VAL A 105 -3.22 9.28 17.06
C VAL A 105 -1.95 8.66 16.48
N ARG A 106 -2.11 7.52 15.81
CA ARG A 106 -1.08 6.87 15.00
C ARG A 106 -1.54 6.75 13.55
N ARG A 107 -0.62 6.47 12.64
CA ARG A 107 -0.91 6.27 11.22
C ARG A 107 -0.23 5.01 10.69
N LEU A 108 -0.84 4.41 9.68
CA LEU A 108 -0.20 3.43 8.82
C LEU A 108 0.63 4.19 7.77
N ARG A 109 1.77 3.63 7.39
CA ARG A 109 2.45 4.05 6.16
C ARG A 109 1.57 3.69 4.97
N VAL A 110 1.49 4.58 3.99
CA VAL A 110 0.80 4.33 2.71
C VAL A 110 1.85 4.10 1.65
N TRP A 111 1.66 3.03 0.89
CA TRP A 111 2.56 2.62 -0.18
C TRP A 111 2.00 3.04 -1.53
N PRO A 112 2.77 3.75 -2.38
CA PRO A 112 2.34 4.02 -3.75
C PRO A 112 2.17 2.71 -4.51
N VAL A 113 1.03 2.57 -5.19
CA VAL A 113 0.70 1.40 -6.01
C VAL A 113 0.50 1.79 -7.45
N ARG A 114 0.77 0.86 -8.35
CA ARG A 114 0.45 1.00 -9.77
C ARG A 114 0.06 -0.36 -10.34
N THR A 115 -0.94 -0.38 -11.21
CA THR A 115 -1.31 -1.56 -11.98
C THR A 115 -0.81 -1.43 -13.41
N LEU A 116 -0.19 -2.47 -13.95
CA LEU A 116 0.26 -2.54 -15.33
C LEU A 116 0.03 -3.96 -15.86
N GLU A 117 -0.65 -4.09 -17.00
CA GLU A 117 -0.89 -5.39 -17.67
C GLU A 117 -1.54 -6.46 -16.75
N GLY A 118 -2.39 -6.02 -15.82
CA GLY A 118 -3.04 -6.93 -14.87
C GLY A 118 -2.20 -7.28 -13.64
N ASP A 119 -0.97 -6.79 -13.53
CA ASP A 119 -0.10 -6.98 -12.37
C ASP A 119 -0.07 -5.74 -11.47
N LEU A 120 0.02 -5.99 -10.16
CA LEU A 120 0.18 -4.96 -9.14
C LEU A 120 1.65 -4.75 -8.78
N TYR A 121 2.07 -3.50 -8.83
CA TYR A 121 3.38 -3.02 -8.46
C TYR A 121 3.29 -2.06 -7.28
N VAL A 122 4.28 -2.12 -6.39
CA VAL A 122 4.38 -1.23 -5.22
C VAL A 122 5.76 -0.58 -5.18
N LEU A 123 5.80 0.73 -4.89
CA LEU A 123 7.03 1.48 -4.81
C LEU A 123 7.77 1.18 -3.50
N ARG A 124 8.96 0.57 -3.59
CA ARG A 124 9.91 0.43 -2.48
C ARG A 124 10.33 1.80 -1.96
N GLY A 125 10.40 1.93 -0.64
CA GLY A 125 10.82 3.19 0.00
C GLY A 125 9.73 4.27 0.08
N GLY A 126 8.45 3.90 -0.04
CA GLY A 126 7.30 4.83 0.08
C GLY A 126 7.36 5.79 1.28
N ALA A 127 6.73 6.96 1.16
CA ALA A 127 6.78 8.02 2.16
C ALA A 127 6.31 7.52 3.54
N ARG A 128 7.15 7.68 4.58
CA ARG A 128 6.83 7.36 5.97
C ARG A 128 5.86 8.35 6.58
#